data_AF-A0AA40SX64-F1
#
_entry.id   AF-A0AA40SX64-F1
#
_cell.length_a   1.000
_cell.length_b   1.000
_cell.length_c   1.000
_cell.angle_alpha   90.00
_cell.angle_beta   90.00
_cell.angle_gamma   90.00
#
_symmetry.space_group_name_H-M   'P 1'
#
loop_
_entity.id
_entity.type
_entity.pdbx_description
1 polymer ?
#
loop_
_entity_poly.entity_id
_entity_poly.type
_entity_poly.pdbx_seq_one_letter_code
_entity_poly.pdbx_strand_id
1 'polypeptide(L)'
;MSIGNTKLYPKRLIFCLSAVCGLLGVMIPETVSSQTTPIIRILRVTAPGGTTFKREESWYLQARNITQADQKCAVRSGDKFFVSSILSSNNSQVVSPTGNGERLRDYWEVTFEKPLPCNQQGDGRQTWFVFKSHVQQLQAVAVR
;
A
#
# COMPACT_ATOMS: atom_id res chain seq x y z
N MET A 1 -41.18 59.75 -12.71
CA MET A 1 -39.94 60.27 -12.11
C MET A 1 -38.84 59.25 -12.39
N SER A 2 -37.80 59.68 -13.14
CA SER A 2 -36.48 59.05 -13.51
C SER A 2 -36.35 57.52 -13.58
N ILE A 3 -36.11 56.87 -14.73
CA ILE A 3 -34.92 56.83 -15.63
C ILE A 3 -33.65 56.28 -14.98
N GLY A 4 -33.12 55.18 -15.55
CA GLY A 4 -31.75 54.72 -15.33
C GLY A 4 -31.41 53.39 -16.02
N ASN A 5 -31.34 53.37 -17.36
CA ASN A 5 -30.80 52.27 -18.17
C ASN A 5 -29.26 52.24 -18.09
N THR A 6 -28.64 51.06 -18.01
CA THR A 6 -27.21 50.88 -18.33
C THR A 6 -27.02 49.89 -19.48
N LYS A 7 -26.35 50.40 -20.52
CA LYS A 7 -26.08 49.79 -21.83
C LYS A 7 -24.71 49.11 -21.84
N LEU A 8 -24.68 47.91 -22.43
CA LEU A 8 -23.88 47.45 -23.57
C LEU A 8 -22.43 47.94 -23.82
N TYR A 9 -21.63 46.94 -24.25
CA TYR A 9 -20.47 46.94 -25.16
C TYR A 9 -19.05 47.15 -24.62
N PRO A 10 -18.17 46.13 -24.71
CA PRO A 10 -16.73 46.35 -24.83
C PRO A 10 -16.31 46.50 -26.31
N LYS A 11 -15.66 47.63 -26.59
CA LYS A 11 -15.05 48.03 -27.85
C LYS A 11 -13.81 47.19 -28.16
N ARG A 12 -13.68 46.80 -29.44
CA ARG A 12 -12.45 46.31 -30.07
C ARG A 12 -11.34 47.35 -29.98
N LEU A 13 -10.13 46.91 -29.64
CA LEU A 13 -8.88 47.60 -29.99
C LEU A 13 -7.87 46.53 -30.41
N ILE A 14 -7.63 46.50 -31.72
CA ILE A 14 -6.58 45.73 -32.38
C ILE A 14 -5.31 46.57 -32.31
N PHE A 15 -4.21 45.99 -31.84
CA PHE A 15 -2.87 46.48 -32.16
C PHE A 15 -2.03 45.28 -32.60
N CYS A 16 -1.83 45.17 -33.91
CA CYS A 16 -0.86 44.28 -34.53
C CYS A 16 0.49 44.98 -34.59
N LEU A 17 1.58 44.28 -34.25
CA LEU A 17 2.85 44.19 -35.01
C LEU A 17 4.00 43.75 -34.11
N SER A 18 4.52 42.54 -34.34
CA SER A 18 5.88 42.36 -34.90
C SER A 18 6.17 40.88 -35.06
N ALA A 19 6.62 40.53 -36.26
CA ALA A 19 7.08 39.21 -36.63
C ALA A 19 8.52 39.03 -36.18
N VAL A 20 8.84 37.90 -35.53
CA VAL A 20 10.20 37.35 -35.52
C VAL A 20 10.09 35.84 -35.74
N CYS A 21 10.69 35.39 -36.84
CA CYS A 21 10.90 34.00 -37.21
C CYS A 21 11.74 33.27 -36.17
N GLY A 22 11.43 32.00 -35.90
CA GLY A 22 12.28 31.15 -35.10
C GLY A 22 11.78 29.71 -34.96
N LEU A 23 12.13 28.88 -35.94
CA LEU A 23 12.25 27.43 -35.91
C LEU A 23 11.07 26.61 -35.34
N LEU A 24 10.40 25.89 -36.25
CA LEU A 24 9.65 24.68 -35.94
C LEU A 24 10.60 23.62 -35.37
N GLY A 25 10.91 23.73 -34.08
CA GLY A 25 11.34 22.59 -33.30
C GLY A 25 10.12 21.73 -33.07
N VAL A 26 9.94 20.68 -33.88
CA VAL A 26 9.08 19.55 -33.50
C VAL A 26 9.73 18.97 -32.24
N MET A 27 9.31 19.47 -31.07
CA MET A 27 9.51 18.76 -29.83
C MET A 27 8.67 17.50 -29.96
N ILE A 28 9.28 16.40 -30.38
CA ILE A 28 8.81 15.08 -30.03
C ILE A 28 8.94 15.07 -28.51
N PRO A 29 7.85 15.09 -27.72
CA PRO A 29 8.02 14.79 -26.32
C PRO A 29 8.41 13.32 -26.30
N GLU A 30 9.70 13.04 -26.10
CA GLU A 30 10.12 11.77 -25.53
C GLU A 30 9.49 11.74 -24.13
N THR A 31 8.21 11.39 -24.10
CA THR A 31 7.58 10.84 -22.93
C THR A 31 8.27 9.50 -22.72
N VAL A 32 9.43 9.54 -22.06
CA VAL A 32 9.99 8.38 -21.39
C VAL A 32 9.00 8.08 -20.28
N SER A 33 7.89 7.43 -20.65
CA SER A 33 7.01 6.75 -19.73
C SER A 33 7.89 5.65 -19.16
N SER A 34 8.47 5.92 -17.99
CA SER A 34 9.11 4.91 -17.17
C SER A 34 7.98 3.95 -16.77
N GLN A 35 7.72 2.96 -17.63
CA GLN A 35 6.78 1.89 -17.35
C GLN A 35 7.46 0.98 -16.33
N THR A 36 7.41 1.36 -15.06
CA THR A 36 7.69 0.43 -13.98
C THR A 36 6.64 -0.67 -14.11
N THR A 37 7.06 -1.86 -14.53
CA THR A 37 6.18 -3.02 -14.55
C THR A 37 5.65 -3.22 -13.12
N PRO A 38 4.32 -3.29 -12.92
CA PRO A 38 3.79 -3.45 -11.59
C PRO A 38 4.26 -4.80 -11.03
N ILE A 39 5.05 -4.75 -9.96
CA ILE A 39 5.47 -5.94 -9.23
C ILE A 39 4.30 -6.36 -8.36
N ILE A 40 3.67 -7.48 -8.72
CA ILE A 40 2.60 -8.08 -7.92
C ILE A 40 3.26 -8.92 -6.84
N ARG A 41 3.02 -8.59 -5.57
CA ARG A 41 3.53 -9.35 -4.43
C ARG A 41 2.40 -10.20 -3.86
N ILE A 42 2.69 -11.49 -3.69
CA ILE A 42 1.76 -12.46 -3.13
C ILE A 42 2.40 -13.08 -1.90
N LEU A 43 1.68 -13.08 -0.78
CA LEU A 43 2.06 -13.83 0.41
C LEU A 43 1.29 -15.16 0.43
N ARG A 44 2.01 -16.27 0.46
CA ARG A 44 1.44 -17.63 0.57
C ARG A 44 1.67 -18.19 1.96
N VAL A 45 0.65 -18.77 2.57
CA VAL A 45 0.79 -19.51 3.83
C VAL A 45 1.33 -20.91 3.56
N THR A 46 2.42 -21.29 4.23
CA THR A 46 3.11 -22.58 4.05
C THR A 46 3.11 -23.44 5.30
N ALA A 47 2.84 -22.88 6.48
CA ALA A 47 2.80 -23.63 7.73
C ALA A 47 1.76 -24.78 7.68
N PRO A 48 2.14 -26.02 8.09
CA PRO A 48 1.20 -27.12 8.26
C PRO A 48 0.13 -26.75 9.28
N GLY A 49 -1.15 -26.88 8.91
CA GLY A 49 -2.28 -26.47 9.77
C GLY A 49 -2.66 -24.97 9.68
N GLY A 50 -1.90 -24.17 8.93
CA GLY A 50 -2.14 -22.74 8.75
C GLY A 50 -1.35 -21.86 9.71
N THR A 51 -1.71 -20.58 9.78
CA THR A 51 -1.05 -19.60 10.66
C THR A 51 -2.06 -18.58 11.16
N THR A 52 -1.62 -17.69 12.04
CA THR A 52 -2.43 -16.59 12.54
C THR A 52 -1.72 -15.26 12.28
N PHE A 53 -2.39 -14.39 11.53
CA PHE A 53 -2.00 -12.98 11.43
C PHE A 53 -2.38 -12.24 12.70
N LYS A 54 -1.51 -11.32 13.10
CA LYS A 54 -1.52 -10.65 14.41
C LYS A 54 -1.48 -9.14 14.24
N ARG A 55 -2.08 -8.38 15.16
CA ARG A 55 -2.04 -6.90 15.12
C ARG A 55 -0.79 -6.32 15.75
N GLU A 56 -0.15 -7.09 16.63
CA GLU A 56 1.08 -6.70 17.32
C GLU A 56 2.26 -7.51 16.80
N GLU A 57 3.46 -6.96 16.97
CA GLU A 57 4.69 -7.50 16.38
C GLU A 57 5.12 -8.87 16.93
N SER A 58 4.67 -9.24 18.14
CA SER A 58 4.99 -10.53 18.76
C SER A 58 3.82 -11.09 19.55
N TRP A 59 3.85 -12.40 19.81
CA TRP A 59 2.81 -13.04 20.62
C TRP A 59 2.80 -12.54 22.06
N TYR A 60 3.96 -12.22 22.63
CA TYR A 60 4.05 -11.75 24.01
C TYR A 60 3.38 -10.39 24.20
N LEU A 61 3.66 -9.43 23.30
CA LEU A 61 2.99 -8.12 23.32
C LEU A 61 1.51 -8.29 23.07
N GLN A 62 1.16 -9.13 22.09
CA GLN A 62 -0.22 -9.38 21.77
C GLN A 62 -0.99 -10.03 22.92
N ALA A 63 -0.47 -11.05 23.58
CA ALA A 63 -1.16 -11.81 24.63
C ALA A 63 -1.59 -10.95 25.82
N ARG A 64 -0.89 -9.83 26.08
CA ARG A 64 -1.28 -8.85 27.09
C ARG A 64 -2.48 -8.00 26.66
N ASN A 65 -2.69 -7.86 25.35
CA ASN A 65 -3.64 -6.94 24.73
C ASN A 65 -4.76 -7.63 23.92
N ILE A 66 -4.77 -8.98 23.77
CA ILE A 66 -5.88 -9.68 23.11
C ILE A 66 -7.11 -9.65 24.00
N THR A 67 -8.02 -8.73 23.71
CA THR A 67 -9.35 -8.68 24.31
C THR A 67 -10.45 -9.01 23.31
N GLN A 68 -10.15 -8.95 22.01
CA GLN A 68 -11.14 -9.07 20.93
C GLN A 68 -10.70 -10.03 19.82
N ALA A 69 -11.69 -10.60 19.12
CA ALA A 69 -11.46 -11.62 18.09
C ALA A 69 -10.84 -11.05 16.80
N ASP A 70 -11.07 -9.79 16.51
CA ASP A 70 -10.56 -9.04 15.34
C ASP A 70 -9.07 -8.65 15.47
N GLN A 71 -8.46 -8.87 16.64
CA GLN A 71 -7.03 -8.67 16.86
C GLN A 71 -6.18 -9.83 16.33
N LYS A 72 -6.81 -10.93 15.91
CA LYS A 72 -6.15 -12.10 15.30
C LYS A 72 -6.91 -12.60 14.08
N CYS A 73 -6.18 -13.11 13.09
CA CYS A 73 -6.77 -13.67 11.89
C CYS A 73 -6.20 -15.06 11.61
N ALA A 74 -6.97 -16.12 11.88
CA ALA A 74 -6.55 -17.47 11.52
C ALA A 74 -6.74 -17.68 10.01
N VAL A 75 -5.72 -18.22 9.35
CA VAL A 75 -5.70 -18.51 7.91
C VAL A 75 -5.14 -19.90 7.65
N ARG A 76 -5.56 -20.51 6.55
CA ARG A 76 -5.25 -21.92 6.25
C ARG A 76 -3.95 -22.03 5.46
N SER A 77 -3.34 -23.22 5.54
CA SER A 77 -2.21 -23.55 4.68
C SER A 77 -2.63 -23.49 3.21
N GLY A 78 -1.80 -22.91 2.35
CA GLY A 78 -2.09 -22.71 0.94
C GLY A 78 -2.81 -21.41 0.59
N ASP A 79 -3.39 -20.70 1.57
CA ASP A 79 -4.03 -19.40 1.33
C ASP A 79 -3.02 -18.40 0.73
N LYS A 80 -3.49 -17.58 -0.21
CA LYS A 80 -2.70 -16.58 -0.93
C LYS A 80 -3.35 -15.21 -0.81
N PHE A 81 -2.52 -14.20 -0.56
CA PHE A 81 -2.97 -12.82 -0.38
C PHE A 81 -2.13 -11.87 -1.21
N PHE A 82 -2.77 -10.91 -1.87
CA PHE A 82 -2.09 -9.78 -2.49
C PHE A 82 -1.68 -8.78 -1.40
N VAL A 83 -0.42 -8.38 -1.42
CA VAL A 83 0.17 -7.51 -0.41
C VAL A 83 0.85 -6.31 -1.05
N SER A 84 0.64 -5.13 -0.48
CA SER A 84 1.30 -3.92 -0.95
C SER A 84 2.72 -3.79 -0.41
N SER A 85 3.00 -4.34 0.77
CA SER A 85 4.32 -4.30 1.40
C SER A 85 4.55 -5.50 2.32
N ILE A 86 5.82 -5.89 2.44
CA ILE A 86 6.34 -6.85 3.42
C ILE A 86 7.63 -6.22 3.97
N LEU A 87 7.69 -5.97 5.28
CA LEU A 87 8.81 -5.33 5.96
C LEU A 87 9.35 -6.26 7.07
N SER A 88 10.68 -6.34 7.18
CA SER A 88 11.34 -7.02 8.29
C SER A 88 11.78 -6.00 9.32
N SER A 89 11.58 -6.30 10.60
CA SER A 89 12.33 -5.65 11.65
C SER A 89 13.77 -6.21 11.71
N ASN A 90 14.74 -5.34 11.97
CA ASN A 90 16.12 -5.75 12.32
C ASN A 90 16.29 -5.90 13.84
N ASN A 91 15.23 -5.68 14.62
CA ASN A 91 15.29 -5.78 16.07
C ASN A 91 15.45 -7.24 16.50
N SER A 92 16.62 -7.55 17.05
CA SER A 92 16.97 -8.89 17.55
C SER A 92 16.69 -9.07 19.05
N GLN A 93 16.16 -8.04 19.71
CA GLN A 93 15.76 -8.10 21.11
C GLN A 93 14.72 -9.20 21.30
N VAL A 94 14.92 -9.98 22.36
CA VAL A 94 13.96 -10.99 22.80
C VAL A 94 12.84 -10.27 23.52
N VAL A 95 11.61 -10.54 23.12
CA VAL A 95 10.43 -9.80 23.64
C VAL A 95 9.85 -10.47 24.89
N SER A 96 10.05 -11.79 25.04
CA SER A 96 9.56 -12.58 26.18
C SER A 96 10.67 -12.83 27.22
N PRO A 97 10.51 -12.41 28.48
CA PRO A 97 11.50 -12.65 29.54
C PRO A 97 11.49 -14.08 30.11
N THR A 98 10.45 -14.89 29.86
CA THR A 98 10.22 -16.18 30.56
C THR A 98 9.97 -17.39 29.65
N GLY A 99 10.66 -17.49 28.51
CA GLY A 99 10.68 -18.71 27.68
C GLY A 99 10.25 -18.48 26.22
N ASN A 100 10.67 -19.42 25.36
CA ASN A 100 10.66 -19.41 23.89
C ASN A 100 10.95 -18.01 23.33
N GLY A 101 12.24 -17.67 23.24
CA GLY A 101 12.71 -16.33 22.88
C GLY A 101 12.30 -15.91 21.47
N GLU A 102 11.04 -15.50 21.31
CA GLU A 102 10.56 -14.82 20.11
C GLU A 102 11.29 -13.50 19.98
N ARG A 103 11.87 -13.28 18.80
CA ARG A 103 12.49 -12.02 18.43
C ARG A 103 11.64 -11.34 17.37
N LEU A 104 11.57 -10.02 17.41
CA LEU A 104 10.81 -9.24 16.44
C LEU A 104 11.29 -9.48 15.00
N ARG A 105 12.59 -9.71 14.80
CA ARG A 105 13.17 -10.12 13.51
C ARG A 105 12.63 -11.43 12.93
N ASP A 106 11.95 -12.27 13.73
CA ASP A 106 11.39 -13.53 13.26
C ASP A 106 9.99 -13.36 12.65
N TYR A 107 9.50 -12.11 12.61
CA TYR A 107 8.22 -11.72 12.05
C TYR A 107 8.38 -10.83 10.81
N TRP A 108 7.43 -10.97 9.89
CA TRP A 108 7.15 -10.01 8.83
C TRP A 108 6.02 -9.08 9.27
N GLU A 109 6.16 -7.79 9.01
CA GLU A 109 5.07 -6.83 8.94
C GLU A 109 4.54 -6.82 7.51
N VAL A 110 3.24 -7.04 7.33
CA VAL A 110 2.60 -7.24 6.03
C VAL A 110 1.41 -6.32 5.90
N THR A 111 1.38 -5.50 4.85
CA THR A 111 0.20 -4.71 4.50
C THR A 111 -0.55 -5.35 3.34
N PHE A 112 -1.81 -5.73 3.57
CA PHE A 112 -2.65 -6.38 2.57
C PHE A 112 -3.35 -5.36 1.67
N GLU A 113 -3.49 -5.69 0.38
CA GLU A 113 -4.24 -4.85 -0.57
C GLU A 113 -5.75 -4.87 -0.33
N LYS A 114 -6.25 -6.00 0.19
CA LYS A 114 -7.66 -6.19 0.55
C LYS A 114 -7.78 -6.56 2.04
N PRO A 115 -8.88 -6.20 2.70
CA PRO A 115 -9.13 -6.62 4.08
C PRO A 115 -9.10 -8.14 4.24
N LEU A 116 -8.57 -8.62 5.36
CA LEU A 116 -8.60 -10.05 5.69
C LEU A 116 -10.01 -10.50 6.11
N PRO A 117 -10.35 -11.80 6.00
CA PRO A 117 -11.69 -12.31 6.32
C PRO A 117 -12.18 -12.01 7.74
N CYS A 118 -11.28 -11.97 8.72
CA CYS A 118 -11.60 -11.66 10.11
C CYS A 118 -11.88 -10.17 10.36
N ASN A 119 -11.59 -9.28 9.39
CA ASN A 119 -11.74 -7.85 9.57
C ASN A 119 -12.23 -7.17 8.28
N GLN A 120 -13.43 -7.56 7.85
CA GLN A 120 -14.09 -7.01 6.66
C GLN A 120 -14.72 -5.63 6.89
N GLN A 121 -14.86 -5.20 8.15
CA GLN A 121 -15.43 -3.90 8.53
C GLN A 121 -14.39 -2.79 8.68
N GLY A 122 -13.08 -3.11 8.59
CA GLY A 122 -12.02 -2.12 8.68
C GLY A 122 -11.82 -1.31 7.40
N ASP A 123 -11.46 -0.04 7.54
CA ASP A 123 -11.44 1.03 6.52
C ASP A 123 -10.41 0.88 5.36
N GLY A 124 -9.95 -0.33 5.01
CA GLY A 124 -9.02 -0.55 3.89
C GLY A 124 -7.72 -1.23 4.30
N ARG A 125 -6.59 -0.89 3.63
CA ARG A 125 -5.26 -1.54 3.75
C ARG A 125 -4.86 -1.76 5.21
N GLN A 126 -4.63 -3.02 5.58
CA GLN A 126 -4.36 -3.41 6.97
C GLN A 126 -2.96 -3.97 7.10
N THR A 127 -2.22 -3.46 8.08
CA THR A 127 -0.94 -4.03 8.50
C THR A 127 -1.16 -5.09 9.57
N TRP A 128 -0.48 -6.22 9.41
CA TRP A 128 -0.48 -7.36 10.31
C TRP A 128 0.91 -7.98 10.40
N PHE A 129 1.13 -8.77 11.44
CA PHE A 129 2.38 -9.48 11.68
C PHE A 129 2.21 -10.99 11.53
N VAL A 130 3.23 -11.65 10.99
CA VAL A 130 3.26 -13.10 10.80
C VAL A 130 4.67 -13.65 10.96
N PHE A 131 4.80 -14.87 11.48
CA PHE A 131 6.09 -15.55 11.51
C PHE A 131 6.64 -15.77 10.10
N LYS A 132 7.91 -15.42 9.90
CA LYS A 132 8.59 -15.59 8.61
C LYS A 132 8.60 -17.03 8.12
N SER A 133 8.78 -17.99 9.02
CA SER A 133 8.81 -19.42 8.71
C SER A 133 7.45 -19.98 8.26
N HIS A 134 6.35 -19.27 8.48
CA HIS A 134 4.99 -19.75 8.18
C HIS A 134 4.49 -19.32 6.80
N VAL A 135 5.25 -18.48 6.10
CA VAL A 135 4.84 -17.86 4.85
C VAL A 135 5.95 -17.81 3.84
N GLN A 136 5.58 -17.73 2.56
CA GLN A 136 6.48 -17.55 1.44
C GLN A 136 6.04 -16.31 0.65
N GLN A 137 6.98 -15.42 0.38
CA GLN A 137 6.77 -14.32 -0.57
C GLN A 137 6.94 -14.85 -2.00
N LEU A 138 5.95 -14.61 -2.84
CA LEU A 138 5.98 -14.84 -4.27
C LEU A 138 5.91 -13.47 -4.97
N GLN A 139 6.62 -13.33 -6.08
CA GLN A 139 6.55 -12.14 -6.93
C GLN A 139 6.13 -12.56 -8.32
N ALA A 140 5.22 -11.81 -8.92
CA ALA A 140 4.85 -11.94 -10.32
C ALA A 140 5.11 -10.60 -11.01
N VAL A 141 5.75 -10.68 -12.18
CA VAL A 141 5.92 -9.53 -13.08
C VAL A 141 4.83 -9.64 -14.13
N ALA A 142 3.98 -8.62 -14.24
CA ALA A 142 3.03 -8.55 -15.34
C ALA A 142 3.80 -8.29 -16.65
N VAL A 143 3.89 -9.31 -17.49
CA VAL A 143 4.41 -9.19 -18.87
C VAL A 143 3.25 -8.72 -19.74
N ARG A 144 3.46 -7.63 -20.49
CA ARG A 144 2.50 -7.11 -21.47
C ARG A 144 2.71 -7.77 -22.82
#